data_AF-A0A3N6P5K1-F1
#
_entry.id   AF-A0A3N6P5K1-F1
#
_cell.length_a   1.000
_cell.length_b   1.000
_cell.length_c   1.000
_cell.angle_alpha   90.00
_cell.angle_beta   90.00
_cell.angle_gamma   90.00
#
_symmetry.space_group_name_H-M   'P 1'
#
loop_
_entity.id
_entity.type
_entity.pdbx_description
1 polymer ?
#
loop_
_entity_poly.entity_id
_entity_poly.type
_entity_poly.pdbx_seq_one_letter_code
_entity_poly.pdbx_strand_id
1 'polypeptide(L)'
;MVGGRHSVPEDQSVSEGTIALVIQQSGQYLWEFETPAPWEEAEWVLKKEYDHTEAPSSLDLQQAQIKQQVNDEGLEAVTLYVDKIRASMTDETNDSGDDQIKERANGGRRRGYLIRFSDETEIPDRGESHSSQKENMGKAVDYLIEEYNLTSVIDIPYRDGSTGRTSLINDEPKITDDQEMQEPYELVDENYLQTLMGGTEKKHCMKELAHEVDLEVWFGGDWTD
;
A
#
# COMPACT_ATOMS: atom_id res chain seq x y z
N MET A 1 25.88 -20.80 28.81
CA MET A 1 24.97 -19.76 28.26
C MET A 1 25.46 -19.47 26.86
N VAL A 2 24.91 -20.19 25.87
CA VAL A 2 25.25 -19.93 24.47
C VAL A 2 24.27 -18.84 24.05
N GLY A 3 24.72 -17.58 24.09
CA GLY A 3 23.98 -16.49 23.46
C GLY A 3 24.03 -16.74 21.96
N GLY A 4 23.02 -17.45 21.44
CA GLY A 4 22.86 -17.60 20.01
C GLY A 4 22.73 -16.21 19.41
N ARG A 5 23.65 -15.85 18.51
CA ARG A 5 23.49 -14.64 17.70
C ARG A 5 22.26 -14.87 16.83
N HIS A 6 21.16 -14.20 17.15
CA HIS A 6 20.03 -14.12 16.25
C HIS A 6 20.37 -13.11 15.14
N SER A 7 20.14 -13.49 13.89
CA SER A 7 20.23 -12.57 12.76
C SER A 7 19.19 -11.44 12.91
N VAL A 8 19.67 -10.20 12.85
CA VAL A 8 18.86 -8.99 12.76
C VAL A 8 18.47 -8.80 11.29
N PRO A 9 17.24 -8.36 10.97
CA PRO A 9 16.88 -8.03 9.60
C PRO A 9 17.82 -6.97 9.01
N GLU A 10 18.28 -7.18 7.77
CA GLU A 10 19.29 -6.32 7.14
C GLU A 10 18.69 -5.10 6.43
N ASP A 11 17.39 -5.15 6.09
CA ASP A 11 16.75 -4.07 5.34
C ASP A 11 16.33 -2.94 6.28
N GLN A 12 16.94 -1.76 6.11
CA GLN A 12 16.61 -0.54 6.83
C GLN A 12 15.88 0.48 5.95
N SER A 13 15.60 0.13 4.68
CA SER A 13 14.83 0.98 3.76
C SER A 13 13.32 0.81 3.93
N VAL A 14 12.90 0.00 4.91
CA VAL A 14 11.51 -0.25 5.26
C VAL A 14 10.93 0.88 6.10
N SER A 15 9.61 1.00 6.11
CA SER A 15 8.90 2.03 6.85
C SER A 15 8.87 1.74 8.35
N GLU A 16 8.73 2.78 9.17
CA GLU A 16 8.47 2.61 10.59
C GLU A 16 7.16 1.82 10.81
N GLY A 17 7.20 0.84 11.69
CA GLY A 17 6.13 -0.13 11.92
C GLY A 17 6.21 -1.38 11.06
N THR A 18 7.16 -1.52 10.13
CA THR A 18 7.37 -2.79 9.42
C THR A 18 7.80 -3.88 10.39
N ILE A 19 7.21 -5.06 10.28
CA ILE A 19 7.50 -6.24 11.08
C ILE A 19 8.37 -7.19 10.25
N ALA A 20 9.35 -7.84 10.86
CA ALA A 20 10.14 -8.89 10.21
C ALA A 20 10.16 -10.17 11.05
N LEU A 21 9.72 -11.28 10.48
CA LEU A 21 9.85 -12.61 11.07
C LEU A 21 11.09 -13.30 10.49
N VAL A 22 12.13 -13.45 11.32
CA VAL A 22 13.37 -14.13 10.95
C VAL A 22 13.32 -15.57 11.44
N ILE A 23 13.37 -16.53 10.52
CA ILE A 23 13.33 -17.97 10.75
C ILE A 23 14.74 -18.53 10.56
N GLN A 24 15.30 -19.15 11.60
CA GLN A 24 16.67 -19.67 11.66
C GLN A 24 16.67 -21.05 12.31
N GLN A 25 17.75 -21.83 12.21
CA GLN A 25 17.79 -23.16 12.84
C GLN A 25 17.50 -23.11 14.36
N SER A 26 17.86 -22.03 15.05
CA SER A 26 17.67 -21.87 16.50
C SER A 26 16.25 -21.49 16.92
N GLY A 27 15.40 -21.02 16.01
CA GLY A 27 14.04 -20.55 16.33
C GLY A 27 13.51 -19.52 15.33
N GLN A 28 12.41 -18.86 15.69
CA GLN A 28 11.84 -17.75 14.92
C GLN A 28 11.78 -16.49 15.77
N TYR A 29 12.10 -15.34 15.16
CA TYR A 29 12.27 -14.08 15.86
C TYR A 29 11.48 -12.99 15.16
N LEU A 30 10.60 -12.33 15.90
CA LEU A 30 9.76 -11.25 15.39
C LEU A 30 10.36 -9.91 15.77
N TRP A 31 10.69 -9.12 14.77
CA TRP A 31 11.26 -7.79 14.87
C TRP A 31 10.25 -6.76 14.39
N GLU A 32 10.33 -5.53 14.88
CA GLU A 32 9.59 -4.38 14.37
C GLU A 32 10.58 -3.24 14.15
N PHE A 33 10.49 -2.57 13.01
CA PHE A 33 11.31 -1.41 12.69
C PHE A 33 10.66 -0.19 13.31
N GLU A 34 11.24 0.35 14.38
CA GLU A 34 10.65 1.46 15.12
C GLU A 34 11.68 2.52 15.48
N THR A 35 11.21 3.75 15.65
CA THR A 35 12.04 4.85 16.15
C THR A 35 11.92 4.86 17.68
N PRO A 36 12.93 4.37 18.45
CA PRO A 36 12.76 4.11 19.88
C PRO A 36 12.53 5.40 20.70
N ALA A 37 13.08 6.51 20.21
CA ALA A 37 12.83 7.84 20.72
C ALA A 37 12.84 8.88 19.58
N PRO A 38 12.12 10.01 19.70
CA PRO A 38 12.01 11.02 18.63
C PRO A 38 13.33 11.65 18.14
N TRP A 39 14.45 11.36 18.80
CA TRP A 39 15.80 11.84 18.46
C TRP A 39 16.76 10.71 18.09
N GLU A 40 16.30 9.47 18.03
CA GLU A 40 17.07 8.29 17.63
C GLU A 40 16.68 7.90 16.21
N GLU A 41 17.56 7.16 15.52
CA GLU A 41 17.26 6.62 14.19
C GLU A 41 16.40 5.35 14.35
N ALA A 42 15.55 5.08 13.36
CA ALA A 42 14.75 3.86 13.35
C ALA A 42 15.64 2.62 13.32
N GLU A 43 15.33 1.64 14.17
CA GLU A 43 16.07 0.39 14.27
C GLU A 43 15.16 -0.82 14.43
N TRP A 44 15.70 -2.00 14.16
CA TRP A 44 15.00 -3.26 14.37
C TRP A 44 14.98 -3.65 15.84
N VAL A 45 13.81 -3.63 16.45
CA VAL A 45 13.60 -4.01 17.84
C VAL A 45 12.96 -5.40 17.92
N LEU A 46 13.60 -6.32 18.65
CA LEU A 46 13.07 -7.67 18.87
C LEU A 46 11.82 -7.60 19.76
N LYS A 47 10.69 -8.04 19.23
CA LYS A 47 9.41 -8.07 19.95
C LYS A 47 9.13 -9.40 20.61
N LYS A 48 9.43 -10.51 19.92
CA LYS A 48 9.09 -11.85 20.41
C LYS A 48 9.92 -12.96 19.79
N GLU A 49 10.11 -14.03 20.55
CA GLU A 49 10.72 -15.29 20.11
C GLU A 49 9.66 -16.39 20.07
N TYR A 50 9.74 -17.26 19.05
CA TYR A 50 8.86 -18.41 18.85
C TYR A 50 9.69 -19.67 18.63
N ASP A 51 9.18 -20.79 19.12
CA ASP A 51 9.64 -22.13 18.71
C ASP A 51 9.12 -22.43 17.30
N HIS A 52 9.84 -23.24 16.52
CA HIS A 52 9.44 -23.63 15.16
C HIS A 52 8.07 -24.29 15.05
N THR A 53 7.57 -24.82 16.16
CA THR A 53 6.25 -25.44 16.24
C THR A 53 5.11 -24.44 16.44
N GLU A 54 5.41 -23.18 16.72
CA GLU A 54 4.45 -22.10 16.90
C GLU A 54 4.52 -21.10 15.74
N ALA A 55 3.37 -20.75 15.17
CA ALA A 55 3.28 -19.68 14.18
C ALA A 55 2.67 -18.44 14.83
N PRO A 56 3.19 -17.23 14.56
CA PRO A 56 2.53 -15.99 14.99
C PRO A 56 1.15 -15.89 14.32
N SER A 57 0.09 -16.16 15.08
CA SER A 57 -1.31 -16.12 14.59
C SER A 57 -1.80 -14.73 14.20
N SER A 58 -1.05 -13.68 14.57
CA SER A 58 -1.33 -12.29 14.24
C SER A 58 -0.54 -11.76 13.03
N LEU A 59 0.35 -12.57 12.43
CA LEU A 59 1.04 -12.18 11.20
C LEU A 59 0.29 -12.74 10.01
N ASP A 60 -0.18 -11.85 9.13
CA ASP A 60 -0.59 -12.28 7.80
C ASP A 60 0.65 -12.48 6.93
N LEU A 61 1.05 -13.74 6.79
CA LEU A 61 2.22 -14.13 6.01
C LEU A 61 1.94 -14.18 4.49
N GLN A 62 0.71 -13.91 4.04
CA GLN A 62 0.36 -13.96 2.62
C GLN A 62 1.03 -12.83 1.81
N GLN A 63 1.40 -11.73 2.47
CA GLN A 63 2.05 -10.55 1.87
C GLN A 63 3.52 -10.42 2.25
N ALA A 64 4.12 -11.44 2.88
CA ALA A 64 5.47 -11.35 3.39
C ALA A 64 6.53 -11.30 2.27
N GLN A 65 7.42 -10.30 2.31
CA GLN A 65 8.62 -10.31 1.46
C GLN A 65 9.64 -11.30 2.03
N ILE A 66 10.04 -12.27 1.22
CA ILE A 66 10.94 -13.34 1.64
C ILE A 66 12.37 -13.01 1.21
N LYS A 67 13.27 -12.84 2.17
CA LYS A 67 14.72 -12.78 1.93
C LYS A 67 15.39 -14.02 2.50
N GLN A 68 16.16 -14.71 1.66
CA GLN A 68 16.91 -15.90 2.07
C GLN A 68 18.39 -15.52 2.23
N GLN A 69 18.97 -15.91 3.36
CA GLN A 69 20.39 -15.80 3.65
C GLN A 69 21.02 -17.19 3.59
N VAL A 70 22.09 -17.32 2.83
CA VAL A 70 22.78 -18.59 2.54
C VAL A 70 24.26 -18.43 2.87
N ASN A 71 24.84 -19.40 3.57
CA ASN A 71 26.26 -19.48 3.90
C ASN A 71 26.91 -20.71 3.23
N ASP A 72 28.19 -20.94 3.49
CA ASP A 72 28.95 -22.07 2.91
C ASP A 72 28.39 -23.46 3.28
N GLU A 73 27.54 -23.56 4.30
CA GLU A 73 26.89 -24.79 4.77
C GLU A 73 25.42 -24.94 4.30
N GLY A 74 24.84 -23.91 3.66
CA GLY A 74 23.47 -23.91 3.15
C GLY A 74 22.62 -22.74 3.66
N LEU A 75 21.30 -22.94 3.75
CA LEU A 75 20.36 -21.90 4.19
C LEU A 75 20.59 -21.54 5.66
N GLU A 76 20.95 -20.29 5.92
CA GLU A 76 21.26 -19.75 7.24
C GLU A 76 20.02 -19.14 7.91
N ALA A 77 19.28 -18.31 7.18
CA ALA A 77 18.06 -17.67 7.68
C ALA A 77 17.07 -17.34 6.55
N VAL A 78 15.79 -17.26 6.90
CA VAL A 78 14.72 -16.73 6.05
C VAL A 78 14.04 -15.60 6.79
N THR A 79 14.07 -14.39 6.24
CA THR A 79 13.39 -13.22 6.81
C THR A 79 12.14 -12.90 6.02
N LEU A 80 11.03 -12.72 6.72
CA LEU A 80 9.71 -12.41 6.20
C LEU A 80 9.31 -11.01 6.66
N TYR A 81 9.36 -10.01 5.78
CA TYR A 81 8.93 -8.64 6.12
C TYR A 81 7.44 -8.46 5.85
N VAL A 82 6.70 -7.90 6.80
CA VAL A 82 5.25 -7.68 6.80
C VAL A 82 4.96 -6.31 7.39
N ASP A 83 4.23 -5.43 6.71
CA ASP A 83 3.82 -4.16 7.31
C ASP A 83 2.71 -4.39 8.34
N LYS A 84 2.78 -3.68 9.47
CA LYS A 84 1.92 -3.92 10.65
C LYS A 84 0.44 -3.74 10.30
N ILE A 85 -0.25 -4.85 10.10
CA ILE A 85 -1.71 -4.90 10.04
C ILE A 85 -2.24 -4.49 11.42
N ARG A 86 -2.95 -3.35 11.48
CA ARG A 86 -3.75 -2.99 12.64
C ARG A 86 -4.74 -4.12 12.89
N ALA A 87 -4.65 -4.74 14.07
CA ALA A 87 -5.62 -5.71 14.55
C ALA A 87 -7.02 -5.07 14.56
N SER A 88 -7.84 -5.33 13.55
CA SER A 88 -9.24 -4.93 13.54
C SER A 88 -10.03 -5.91 14.40
N MET A 89 -10.43 -5.47 15.60
CA MET A 89 -11.62 -5.99 16.23
C MET A 89 -12.83 -5.54 15.40
N THR A 90 -13.61 -6.51 14.90
CA THR A 90 -15.08 -6.52 14.62
C THR A 90 -15.73 -5.21 14.13
N ASP A 91 -16.49 -5.19 13.04
CA ASP A 91 -17.75 -5.91 12.89
C ASP A 91 -18.25 -5.91 11.43
N GLU A 92 -19.12 -6.88 11.12
CA GLU A 92 -19.76 -7.11 9.84
C GLU A 92 -20.60 -5.92 9.35
N THR A 93 -20.49 -5.56 8.06
CA THR A 93 -21.69 -5.26 7.26
C THR A 93 -21.42 -5.43 5.76
N ASN A 94 -22.28 -6.22 5.13
CA ASN A 94 -22.34 -6.48 3.69
C ASN A 94 -22.44 -5.18 2.86
N ASP A 95 -21.65 -5.07 1.80
CA ASP A 95 -22.20 -4.69 0.49
C ASP A 95 -21.43 -5.34 -0.67
N SER A 96 -22.20 -5.83 -1.63
CA SER A 96 -21.79 -6.74 -2.69
C SER A 96 -21.30 -6.00 -3.93
N GLY A 97 -20.19 -6.45 -4.51
CA GLY A 97 -19.78 -6.06 -5.87
C GLY A 97 -18.28 -6.01 -6.14
N ASP A 98 -17.46 -6.85 -5.51
CA ASP A 98 -16.04 -6.99 -5.86
C ASP A 98 -15.90 -7.93 -7.06
N ASP A 99 -16.14 -7.41 -8.26
CA ASP A 99 -15.85 -8.14 -9.51
C ASP A 99 -14.35 -8.04 -9.79
N GLN A 100 -13.60 -8.93 -9.15
CA GLN A 100 -12.18 -9.16 -9.44
C GLN A 100 -12.03 -9.45 -10.93
N ILE A 101 -11.24 -8.62 -11.63
CA ILE A 101 -10.88 -8.85 -13.03
C ILE A 101 -10.17 -10.21 -13.11
N LYS A 102 -10.90 -11.27 -13.47
CA LYS A 102 -10.31 -12.56 -13.80
C LYS A 102 -9.61 -12.42 -15.14
N GLU A 103 -8.28 -12.36 -15.10
CA GLU A 103 -7.38 -12.36 -16.24
C GLU A 103 -7.85 -13.38 -17.30
N ARG A 104 -8.39 -12.90 -18.43
CA ARG A 104 -8.59 -13.72 -19.62
C ARG A 104 -7.23 -13.89 -20.31
N ALA A 105 -6.56 -14.98 -19.95
CA ALA A 105 -5.63 -15.77 -20.76
C ALA A 105 -4.83 -15.02 -21.85
N ASN A 106 -3.67 -14.46 -21.50
CA ASN A 106 -2.43 -14.65 -22.27
C ASN A 106 -1.18 -14.27 -21.44
N GLY A 107 -0.40 -15.31 -21.07
CA GLY A 107 0.99 -15.29 -20.58
C GLY A 107 1.63 -13.99 -20.07
N GLY A 108 1.56 -13.75 -18.75
CA GLY A 108 2.43 -12.83 -18.03
C GLY A 108 1.77 -12.33 -16.77
N ARG A 109 2.09 -12.92 -15.60
CA ARG A 109 1.59 -12.46 -14.29
C ARG A 109 2.04 -11.02 -14.06
N ARG A 110 1.17 -10.03 -14.32
CA ARG A 110 1.46 -8.63 -14.03
C ARG A 110 1.48 -8.49 -12.50
N ARG A 111 2.68 -8.33 -11.92
CA ARG A 111 2.85 -7.98 -10.50
C ARG A 111 2.75 -6.47 -10.40
N GLY A 112 1.67 -5.95 -9.83
CA GLY A 112 1.49 -4.50 -9.67
C GLY A 112 0.03 -4.15 -9.42
N TYR A 113 -0.19 -2.88 -9.11
CA TYR A 113 -1.52 -2.31 -9.04
C TYR A 113 -2.00 -1.99 -10.47
N LEU A 114 -3.29 -2.14 -10.73
CA LEU A 114 -3.91 -1.84 -12.01
C LEU A 114 -5.21 -1.07 -11.77
N ILE A 115 -5.43 -0.02 -12.53
CA ILE A 115 -6.69 0.69 -12.69
C ILE A 115 -7.11 0.52 -14.14
N ARG A 116 -8.36 0.14 -14.39
CA ARG A 116 -8.92 0.05 -15.73
C ARG A 116 -10.21 0.86 -15.80
N PHE A 117 -10.34 1.68 -16.83
CA PHE A 117 -11.54 2.49 -17.09
C PHE A 117 -12.47 1.82 -18.11
N SER A 118 -13.72 2.30 -18.20
CA SER A 118 -14.77 1.76 -19.09
C SER A 118 -14.52 1.97 -20.57
N ASP A 119 -13.61 2.87 -20.91
CA ASP A 119 -13.14 3.13 -22.27
C ASP A 119 -11.97 2.22 -22.71
N GLU A 120 -11.65 1.21 -21.89
CA GLU A 120 -10.57 0.25 -22.06
C GLU A 120 -9.16 0.74 -21.72
N THR A 121 -9.00 1.98 -21.24
CA THR A 121 -7.70 2.47 -20.77
C THR A 121 -7.25 1.73 -19.51
N GLU A 122 -5.96 1.36 -19.45
CA GLU A 122 -5.32 0.64 -18.34
C GLU A 122 -4.16 1.48 -17.79
N ILE A 123 -4.10 1.68 -16.47
CA ILE A 123 -2.98 2.31 -15.78
C ILE A 123 -2.40 1.34 -14.74
N PRO A 124 -1.10 0.99 -14.82
CA PRO A 124 -0.14 1.44 -15.83
C PRO A 124 -0.42 0.84 -17.21
N ASP A 125 0.13 1.47 -18.25
CA ASP A 125 0.01 1.02 -19.63
C ASP A 125 0.51 -0.41 -19.82
N ARG A 126 0.03 -1.08 -20.88
CA ARG A 126 0.34 -2.49 -21.13
C ARG A 126 1.85 -2.73 -21.28
N GLY A 127 2.44 -3.31 -20.24
CA GLY A 127 3.87 -3.67 -20.21
C GLY A 127 4.66 -2.92 -19.15
N GLU A 128 4.04 -1.92 -18.53
CA GLU A 128 4.55 -1.21 -17.37
C GLU A 128 3.99 -1.81 -16.08
N SER A 129 4.73 -1.70 -14.99
CA SER A 129 4.29 -2.13 -13.66
C SER A 129 4.65 -1.04 -12.66
N HIS A 130 3.65 -0.37 -12.11
CA HIS A 130 3.84 0.48 -10.95
C HIS A 130 3.70 -0.37 -9.69
N SER A 131 4.76 -0.36 -8.87
CA SER A 131 4.76 -1.00 -7.56
C SER A 131 4.14 -0.12 -6.47
N SER A 132 3.73 1.10 -6.80
CA SER A 132 3.19 2.09 -5.87
C SER A 132 1.72 2.39 -6.15
N GLN A 133 0.86 2.23 -5.13
CA GLN A 133 -0.54 2.66 -5.19
C GLN A 133 -0.65 4.17 -5.41
N LYS A 134 0.22 4.95 -4.75
CA LYS A 134 0.30 6.41 -4.89
C LYS A 134 0.51 6.82 -6.34
N GLU A 135 1.51 6.22 -6.99
CA GLU A 135 1.86 6.54 -8.37
C GLU A 135 0.75 6.15 -9.35
N ASN A 136 0.15 4.97 -9.17
CA ASN A 136 -0.97 4.54 -10.01
C ASN A 136 -2.22 5.40 -9.85
N MET A 137 -2.55 5.75 -8.60
CA MET A 137 -3.68 6.62 -8.32
C MET A 137 -3.44 8.00 -8.93
N GLY A 138 -2.25 8.59 -8.73
CA GLY A 138 -1.88 9.87 -9.33
C GLY A 138 -1.95 9.86 -10.85
N LYS A 139 -1.38 8.84 -11.50
CA LYS A 139 -1.43 8.67 -12.96
C LYS A 139 -2.85 8.46 -13.49
N ALA A 140 -3.70 7.78 -12.73
CA ALA A 140 -5.11 7.63 -13.08
C ALA A 140 -5.86 8.95 -13.01
N VAL A 141 -5.58 9.81 -12.04
CA VAL A 141 -6.18 11.15 -11.98
C VAL A 141 -5.62 12.06 -13.08
N ASP A 142 -4.30 12.03 -13.34
CA ASP A 142 -3.69 12.75 -14.48
C ASP A 142 -4.40 12.43 -15.79
N TYR A 143 -4.67 11.15 -16.04
CA TYR A 143 -5.40 10.70 -17.22
C TYR A 143 -6.83 11.27 -17.30
N LEU A 144 -7.58 11.28 -16.19
CA LEU A 144 -8.92 11.88 -16.16
C LEU A 144 -8.86 13.40 -16.42
N ILE A 145 -7.78 14.07 -15.98
CA ILE A 145 -7.57 15.50 -16.24
C ILE A 145 -7.27 15.74 -17.72
N GLU A 146 -6.31 15.02 -18.29
CA GLU A 146 -5.84 15.28 -19.66
C GLU A 146 -6.90 14.89 -20.71
N GLU A 147 -7.54 13.74 -20.57
CA GLU A 147 -8.43 13.20 -21.61
C GLU A 147 -9.90 13.60 -21.39
N TYR A 148 -10.33 13.77 -20.14
CA TYR A 148 -11.72 14.06 -19.80
C TYR A 148 -11.95 15.45 -19.19
N ASN A 149 -10.89 16.25 -19.03
CA ASN A 149 -10.95 17.59 -18.42
C ASN A 149 -11.59 17.55 -17.02
N LEU A 150 -11.21 16.56 -16.20
CA LEU A 150 -11.77 16.36 -14.85
C LEU A 150 -11.87 17.67 -14.04
N THR A 151 -10.80 18.46 -13.98
CA THR A 151 -10.80 19.72 -13.20
C THR A 151 -11.67 20.84 -13.76
N SER A 152 -12.27 20.65 -14.94
CA SER A 152 -13.34 21.53 -15.46
C SER A 152 -14.74 21.08 -15.06
N VAL A 153 -14.92 19.84 -14.58
CA VAL A 153 -16.23 19.30 -14.15
C VAL A 153 -16.42 19.27 -12.64
N ILE A 154 -15.32 19.19 -11.87
CA ILE A 154 -15.33 19.26 -10.41
C ILE A 154 -14.95 20.65 -9.89
N ASP A 155 -15.49 21.02 -8.73
CA ASP A 155 -15.06 22.21 -7.99
C ASP A 155 -13.81 21.91 -7.15
N ILE A 156 -12.79 22.79 -7.22
CA ILE A 156 -11.57 22.71 -6.40
C ILE A 156 -11.66 23.75 -5.25
N PRO A 157 -11.46 23.36 -3.97
CA PRO A 157 -11.06 22.04 -3.48
C PRO A 157 -12.17 20.99 -3.62
N TYR A 158 -11.82 19.85 -4.21
CA TYR A 158 -12.75 18.74 -4.37
C TYR A 158 -12.77 17.90 -3.11
N ARG A 159 -13.97 17.64 -2.60
CA ARG A 159 -14.21 16.86 -1.39
C ARG A 159 -15.15 15.74 -1.73
N ASP A 160 -14.81 14.53 -1.28
CA ASP A 160 -15.69 13.39 -1.45
C ASP A 160 -17.00 13.63 -0.67
N GLY A 161 -18.12 13.19 -1.25
CA GLY A 161 -19.44 13.40 -0.65
C GLY A 161 -19.65 12.65 0.68
N SER A 162 -18.77 11.71 1.01
CA SER A 162 -18.90 10.81 2.17
C SER A 162 -18.52 11.49 3.49
N THR A 163 -17.50 12.35 3.48
CA THR A 163 -17.05 13.07 4.69
C THR A 163 -17.15 14.58 4.58
N GLY A 164 -17.06 15.16 3.36
CA GLY A 164 -17.16 16.60 3.07
C GLY A 164 -16.18 17.50 3.84
N ARG A 165 -15.27 16.91 4.62
CA ARG A 165 -14.40 17.58 5.58
C ARG A 165 -12.95 17.64 5.11
N THR A 166 -12.53 16.70 4.27
CA THR A 166 -11.16 16.60 3.76
C THR A 166 -11.15 16.78 2.25
N SER A 167 -10.17 17.53 1.76
CA SER A 167 -9.99 17.76 0.32
C SER A 167 -9.18 16.63 -0.29
N LEU A 168 -9.77 15.96 -1.29
CA LEU A 168 -9.11 14.92 -2.07
C LEU A 168 -8.18 15.54 -3.12
N ILE A 169 -8.67 16.53 -3.85
CA ILE A 169 -7.89 17.35 -4.80
C ILE A 169 -7.96 18.80 -4.35
N ASN A 170 -6.82 19.49 -4.33
CA ASN A 170 -6.74 20.87 -3.88
C ASN A 170 -5.65 21.65 -4.65
N ASP A 171 -5.78 22.97 -4.75
CA ASP A 171 -4.81 23.85 -5.42
C ASP A 171 -3.55 24.12 -4.57
N GLU A 172 -3.63 23.78 -3.29
CA GLU A 172 -2.51 23.73 -2.35
C GLU A 172 -2.41 22.33 -1.73
N PRO A 173 -1.24 21.87 -1.24
CA PRO A 173 -1.06 20.56 -0.63
C PRO A 173 -1.68 20.49 0.79
N LYS A 174 -2.99 20.72 0.89
CA LYS A 174 -3.76 20.84 2.14
C LYS A 174 -4.99 19.95 2.13
N ILE A 175 -5.16 19.21 3.21
CA ILE A 175 -6.34 18.37 3.49
C ILE A 175 -7.48 19.26 4.01
N THR A 176 -7.15 20.16 4.94
CA THR A 176 -8.03 21.19 5.51
C THR A 176 -7.24 22.48 5.68
N ASP A 177 -7.89 23.59 6.06
CA ASP A 177 -7.21 24.87 6.28
C ASP A 177 -6.03 24.79 7.28
N ASP A 178 -6.13 23.87 8.26
CA ASP A 178 -5.16 23.68 9.35
C ASP A 178 -4.28 22.43 9.19
N GLN A 179 -4.45 21.64 8.13
CA GLN A 179 -3.77 20.35 7.96
C GLN A 179 -3.23 20.16 6.54
N GLU A 180 -1.92 19.95 6.44
CA GLU A 180 -1.22 19.67 5.18
C GLU A 180 -1.35 18.21 4.74
N MET A 181 -1.33 17.98 3.42
CA MET A 181 -1.21 16.65 2.85
C MET A 181 0.17 16.08 3.16
N GLN A 182 0.23 14.87 3.67
CA GLN A 182 1.48 14.13 3.81
C GLN A 182 1.77 13.42 2.48
N GLU A 183 2.92 13.73 1.89
CA GLU A 183 3.38 13.16 0.62
C GLU A 183 2.31 13.20 -0.49
N PRO A 184 1.77 14.37 -0.88
CA PRO A 184 0.81 14.45 -1.97
C PRO A 184 1.41 13.97 -3.30
N TYR A 185 0.55 13.65 -4.24
CA TYR A 185 0.91 13.54 -5.65
C TYR A 185 0.57 14.87 -6.33
N GLU A 186 1.56 15.48 -6.99
CA GLU A 186 1.38 16.69 -7.79
C GLU A 186 0.84 16.31 -9.18
N LEU A 187 -0.34 16.81 -9.53
CA LEU A 187 -1.06 16.51 -10.74
C LEU A 187 -0.54 17.33 -11.92
N VAL A 188 -0.80 16.88 -13.15
CA VAL A 188 -0.38 17.54 -14.39
C VAL A 188 -0.87 18.98 -14.55
N ASP A 189 -1.93 19.37 -13.84
CA ASP A 189 -2.51 20.73 -13.88
C ASP A 189 -2.17 21.58 -12.65
N GLU A 190 -1.07 21.24 -11.96
CA GLU A 190 -0.52 21.96 -10.80
C GLU A 190 -1.39 21.88 -9.52
N ASN A 191 -2.40 21.00 -9.49
CA ASN A 191 -3.15 20.65 -8.29
C ASN A 191 -2.48 19.50 -7.50
N TYR A 192 -2.96 19.24 -6.29
CA TYR A 192 -2.43 18.23 -5.37
C TYR A 192 -3.50 17.19 -5.01
N LEU A 193 -3.13 15.92 -5.15
CA LEU A 193 -3.95 14.77 -4.78
C LEU A 193 -3.49 14.19 -3.43
N GLN A 194 -4.44 14.00 -2.51
CA GLN A 194 -4.17 13.23 -1.30
C GLN A 194 -4.06 11.74 -1.64
N THR A 195 -2.93 11.12 -1.28
CA THR A 195 -2.67 9.70 -1.56
C THR A 195 -2.43 8.85 -0.32
N LEU A 196 -2.23 9.48 0.84
CA LEU A 196 -2.09 8.79 2.12
C LEU A 196 -3.48 8.49 2.70
N MET A 197 -4.03 7.37 2.27
CA MET A 197 -5.32 6.82 2.70
C MET A 197 -5.34 5.30 2.51
N GLY A 198 -6.32 4.61 3.07
CA GLY A 198 -6.46 3.17 2.89
C GLY A 198 -6.72 2.77 1.43
N GLY A 199 -6.26 1.62 0.96
CA GLY A 199 -6.60 1.05 -0.34
C GLY A 199 -8.11 0.95 -0.61
N THR A 200 -8.95 0.71 0.40
CA THR A 200 -10.42 0.78 0.23
C THR A 200 -10.88 2.20 -0.08
N GLU A 201 -10.34 3.19 0.64
CA GLU A 201 -10.61 4.62 0.44
C GLU A 201 -10.10 5.08 -0.93
N LYS A 202 -8.88 4.68 -1.33
CA LYS A 202 -8.33 4.93 -2.68
C LYS A 202 -9.27 4.41 -3.77
N LYS A 203 -9.76 3.18 -3.64
CA LYS A 203 -10.72 2.60 -4.61
C LYS A 203 -12.02 3.41 -4.66
N HIS A 204 -12.53 3.83 -3.51
CA HIS A 204 -13.74 4.65 -3.45
C HIS A 204 -13.53 6.01 -4.12
N CYS A 205 -12.48 6.74 -3.74
CA CYS A 205 -12.14 8.03 -4.35
C CYS A 205 -11.97 7.94 -5.87
N MET A 206 -11.28 6.91 -6.37
CA MET A 206 -11.12 6.70 -7.80
C MET A 206 -12.44 6.42 -8.53
N LYS A 207 -13.38 5.70 -7.88
CA LYS A 207 -14.72 5.49 -8.43
C LYS A 207 -15.50 6.79 -8.52
N GLU A 208 -15.45 7.62 -7.49
CA GLU A 208 -16.12 8.92 -7.48
C GLU A 208 -15.55 9.84 -8.58
N LEU A 209 -14.23 9.99 -8.66
CA LEU A 209 -13.59 10.83 -9.68
C LEU A 209 -13.88 10.36 -11.11
N ALA A 210 -13.88 9.04 -11.36
CA ALA A 210 -14.26 8.49 -12.66
C ALA A 210 -15.74 8.77 -12.98
N HIS A 211 -16.62 8.68 -11.98
CA HIS A 211 -18.05 8.94 -12.15
C HIS A 211 -18.35 10.40 -12.51
N GLU A 212 -17.57 11.38 -12.03
CA GLU A 212 -17.72 12.80 -12.40
C GLU A 212 -17.54 13.05 -13.92
N VAL A 213 -16.86 12.14 -14.62
CA VAL A 213 -16.62 12.20 -16.07
C VAL A 213 -17.28 11.04 -16.84
N ASP A 214 -18.35 10.47 -16.28
CA ASP A 214 -19.15 9.39 -16.87
C ASP A 214 -18.36 8.09 -17.17
N LEU A 215 -17.31 7.81 -16.39
CA LEU A 215 -16.53 6.56 -16.48
C LEU A 215 -16.82 5.61 -15.31
N GLU A 216 -16.71 4.32 -15.59
CA GLU A 216 -16.60 3.28 -14.55
C GLU A 216 -15.13 2.86 -14.41
N VAL A 217 -14.77 2.38 -13.23
CA VAL A 217 -13.40 1.96 -12.92
C VAL A 217 -13.36 0.60 -12.23
N TRP A 218 -12.43 -0.24 -12.66
CA TRP A 218 -12.12 -1.54 -12.07
C TRP A 218 -10.66 -1.58 -11.63
N PHE A 219 -10.40 -2.38 -10.61
CA PHE A 219 -9.09 -2.48 -9.99
C PHE A 219 -8.53 -3.89 -10.15
N GLY A 220 -7.25 -3.99 -10.44
CA GLY A 220 -6.45 -5.21 -10.35
C GLY A 220 -5.29 -5.03 -9.38
N GLY A 221 -4.80 -6.14 -8.83
CA GLY A 221 -3.80 -6.11 -7.76
C GLY A 221 -4.43 -5.95 -6.37
N ASP A 222 -3.63 -6.18 -5.33
CA ASP A 222 -4.09 -6.19 -3.95
C ASP A 222 -3.96 -4.81 -3.31
N TRP A 223 -4.90 -3.93 -3.64
CA TRP A 223 -5.02 -2.57 -3.08
C TRP A 223 -5.48 -2.62 -1.61
N THR A 224 -4.65 -3.19 -0.74
CA THR A 224 -4.83 -3.15 0.72
C THR A 224 -4.09 -1.96 1.32
N ASP A 225 -4.56 -1.51 2.48
CA ASP A 225 -4.00 -0.40 3.28
C ASP A 225 -2.58 -0.70 3.78
#